data_AF-A0A2E1BRX1-F1
#
_entry.id   AF-A0A2E1BRX1-F1
#
_cell.length_a   1.000
_cell.length_b   1.000
_cell.length_c   1.000
_cell.angle_alpha   90.00
_cell.angle_beta   90.00
_cell.angle_gamma   90.00
#
_symmetry.space_group_name_H-M   'P 1'
#
loop_
_entity.id
_entity.type
_entity.pdbx_description
1 polymer ?
#
loop_
_entity_poly.entity_id
_entity_poly.type
_entity_poly.pdbx_seq_one_letter_code
_entity_poly.pdbx_strand_id
1 'polypeptide(L)'
;MTEEETKTKILPADVNGDGKVDDEEKAMYMEFKRRELEDQDAMRDSQRKMAWFALGGMLLYPFAVVLAVLFGLEQASKILGDMAATYFVAVAGIVAAFFGAQAFQKGK
;
A
#
# COMPACT_ATOMS: atom_id res chain seq x y z
N MET A 1 -1.92 44.64 29.41
CA MET A 1 -3.07 43.72 29.34
C MET A 1 -2.52 42.42 28.81
N THR A 2 -2.22 41.52 29.73
CA THR A 2 -1.64 40.20 29.48
C THR A 2 -2.79 39.23 29.40
N GLU A 3 -3.25 38.92 28.19
CA GLU A 3 -4.09 37.76 27.96
C GLU A 3 -3.15 36.63 27.55
N GLU A 4 -2.90 35.73 28.50
CA GLU A 4 -2.14 34.51 28.31
C GLU A 4 -2.79 33.67 27.21
N GLU A 5 -2.01 33.33 26.20
CA GLU A 5 -2.29 32.23 25.29
C GLU A 5 -2.45 30.95 26.14
N THR A 6 -3.68 30.58 26.48
CA THR A 6 -3.98 29.26 27.02
C THR A 6 -3.70 28.25 25.92
N LYS A 7 -2.45 27.78 25.84
CA LYS A 7 -2.04 26.63 25.04
C LYS A 7 -2.81 25.43 25.59
N THR A 8 -4.01 25.18 25.06
CA THR A 8 -4.75 23.95 25.29
C THR A 8 -3.85 22.83 24.83
N LYS A 9 -3.18 22.20 25.78
CA LYS A 9 -2.29 21.07 25.54
C LYS A 9 -3.24 19.92 25.23
N ILE A 10 -3.62 19.80 23.96
CA ILE A 10 -4.51 18.74 23.46
C ILE A 10 -3.87 17.43 23.89
N LEU A 11 -4.40 16.84 24.96
CA LEU A 11 -4.00 15.52 25.40
C LEU A 11 -4.61 14.56 24.38
N PRO A 12 -3.87 13.59 23.86
CA PRO A 12 -4.32 12.79 22.71
C PRO A 12 -5.56 11.94 23.01
N ALA A 13 -5.95 11.82 24.29
CA ALA A 13 -7.14 11.12 24.76
C ALA A 13 -8.24 12.08 25.25
N ASP A 14 -8.03 13.40 25.29
CA ASP A 14 -9.02 14.38 25.73
C ASP A 14 -10.02 14.62 24.59
N VAL A 15 -11.22 14.05 24.71
CA VAL A 15 -12.27 14.05 23.67
C VAL A 15 -13.20 15.25 23.86
N ASN A 16 -13.31 15.77 25.08
CA ASN A 16 -14.21 16.86 25.45
C ASN A 16 -13.53 18.25 25.47
N GLY A 17 -12.20 18.31 25.40
CA GLY A 17 -11.39 19.53 25.35
C GLY A 17 -11.25 20.26 26.69
N ASP A 18 -11.48 19.59 27.81
CA ASP A 18 -11.46 20.19 29.15
C ASP A 18 -10.05 20.28 29.77
N GLY A 19 -9.03 19.78 29.08
CA GLY A 19 -7.63 19.82 29.51
C GLY A 19 -7.26 18.78 30.57
N LYS A 20 -8.17 17.84 30.89
CA LYS A 20 -7.96 16.65 31.70
C LYS A 20 -8.34 15.43 30.85
N VAL A 21 -7.89 14.25 31.28
CA VAL A 21 -8.30 12.98 30.65
C VAL A 21 -8.97 12.17 31.74
N ASP A 22 -10.27 11.94 31.59
CA ASP A 22 -11.00 11.05 32.49
C ASP A 22 -10.67 9.58 32.19
N ASP A 23 -10.93 8.68 33.15
CA ASP A 23 -10.64 7.25 33.00
C ASP A 23 -11.43 6.62 31.84
N GLU A 24 -12.65 7.13 31.54
CA GLU A 24 -13.45 6.71 30.39
C GLU A 24 -12.82 7.13 29.06
N GLU A 25 -12.32 8.37 28.97
CA GLU A 25 -11.66 8.88 27.77
C GLU A 25 -10.32 8.16 27.50
N LYS A 26 -9.59 7.85 28.56
CA LYS A 26 -8.38 7.03 28.49
C LYS A 26 -8.69 5.60 28.03
N ALA A 27 -9.75 4.99 28.55
CA ALA A 27 -10.17 3.65 28.14
C ALA A 27 -10.57 3.62 26.65
N MET A 28 -11.34 4.62 26.22
CA MET A 28 -11.75 4.80 24.84
C MET A 28 -10.54 4.99 23.91
N TYR A 29 -9.59 5.86 24.27
CA TYR A 29 -8.35 6.06 23.50
C TYR A 29 -7.51 4.79 23.37
N MET A 30 -7.41 3.99 24.43
CA MET A 30 -6.67 2.72 24.42
C MET A 30 -7.36 1.66 23.54
N GLU A 31 -8.69 1.64 23.49
CA GLU A 31 -9.43 0.77 22.56
C GLU A 31 -9.22 1.19 21.11
N PHE A 32 -9.30 2.49 20.80
CA PHE A 32 -9.03 3.01 19.46
C PHE A 32 -7.59 2.71 19.00
N LYS A 33 -6.60 2.96 19.87
CA LYS A 33 -5.20 2.59 19.64
C LYS A 33 -5.03 1.11 19.33
N ARG A 34 -5.73 0.25 20.06
CA ARG A 34 -5.65 -1.19 19.85
C ARG A 34 -6.24 -1.59 18.50
N ARG A 35 -7.39 -1.06 18.12
CA ARG A 35 -8.00 -1.30 16.80
C ARG A 35 -7.13 -0.78 15.66
N GLU A 36 -6.53 0.40 15.82
CA GLU A 36 -5.60 0.94 14.82
C GLU A 36 -4.37 0.03 14.63
N LEU A 37 -3.82 -0.51 15.72
CA LEU A 37 -2.70 -1.46 15.65
C LEU A 37 -3.11 -2.79 15.01
N GLU A 38 -4.29 -3.31 15.33
CA GLU A 38 -4.84 -4.52 14.71
C GLU A 38 -5.08 -4.33 13.21
N ASP A 39 -5.60 -3.17 12.79
CA ASP A 39 -5.77 -2.82 11.38
C ASP A 39 -4.42 -2.69 10.66
N GLN A 40 -3.41 -2.09 11.30
CA GLN A 40 -2.06 -1.99 10.73
C GLN A 40 -1.45 -3.38 10.47
N ASP A 41 -1.59 -4.32 11.41
CA ASP A 41 -1.08 -5.67 11.22
C ASP A 41 -1.87 -6.43 10.14
N ALA A 42 -3.19 -6.24 10.06
CA ALA A 42 -4.00 -6.80 8.97
C ALA A 42 -3.58 -6.27 7.59
N MET A 43 -3.26 -4.97 7.49
CA MET A 43 -2.74 -4.37 6.26
C MET A 43 -1.39 -4.96 5.86
N ARG A 44 -0.49 -5.25 6.81
CA ARG A 44 0.82 -5.85 6.52
C ARG A 44 0.70 -7.27 5.98
N ASP A 45 -0.20 -8.06 6.55
CA ASP A 45 -0.47 -9.42 6.06
C ASP A 45 -1.14 -9.42 4.68
N SER A 46 -2.06 -8.49 4.46
CA SER A 46 -2.67 -8.27 3.14
C SER A 46 -1.62 -7.89 2.10
N GLN A 47 -0.74 -6.93 2.41
CA GLN A 47 0.35 -6.52 1.53
C GLN A 47 1.29 -7.67 1.19
N ARG A 48 1.64 -8.53 2.16
CA ARG A 48 2.47 -9.71 1.93
C ARG A 48 1.81 -10.68 0.96
N LYS A 49 0.53 -11.01 1.17
CA LYS A 49 -0.22 -11.92 0.27
C LYS A 49 -0.35 -11.34 -1.13
N MET A 50 -0.62 -10.05 -1.26
CA MET A 50 -0.68 -9.36 -2.55
C MET A 50 0.68 -9.33 -3.26
N ALA A 51 1.77 -9.07 -2.53
CA ALA A 51 3.11 -9.11 -3.09
C ALA A 51 3.45 -10.48 -3.67
N TRP A 52 3.11 -11.57 -2.97
CA TRP A 52 3.31 -12.94 -3.48
C TRP A 52 2.52 -13.23 -4.76
N PHE A 53 1.26 -12.79 -4.82
CA PHE A 53 0.46 -12.93 -6.03
C PHE A 53 1.03 -12.13 -7.20
N ALA A 54 1.46 -10.89 -6.95
CA ALA A 54 2.10 -10.04 -7.96
C ALA A 54 3.43 -10.61 -8.46
N LEU A 55 4.27 -11.14 -7.56
CA LEU A 55 5.53 -11.81 -7.91
C LEU A 55 5.28 -13.05 -8.79
N GLY A 56 4.26 -13.85 -8.45
CA GLY A 56 3.84 -14.99 -9.27
C GLY A 56 3.34 -14.57 -10.66
N GLY A 57 2.52 -13.53 -10.72
CA GLY A 57 2.00 -12.97 -11.98
C GLY A 57 3.10 -12.42 -12.89
N MET A 58 4.11 -11.75 -12.33
CA MET A 58 5.23 -11.20 -13.09
C MET A 58 6.11 -12.31 -13.71
N LEU A 59 6.20 -13.47 -13.03
CA LEU A 59 6.97 -14.61 -13.52
C LEU A 59 6.25 -15.41 -14.63
N LEU A 60 4.94 -15.19 -14.79
CA LEU A 60 4.11 -15.96 -15.73
C LEU A 60 4.51 -15.74 -17.20
N TYR A 61 4.83 -14.51 -17.60
CA TYR A 61 5.25 -14.22 -18.98
C TYR A 61 6.60 -14.87 -19.33
N PRO A 62 7.69 -14.72 -18.54
CA PRO A 62 8.94 -15.45 -18.76
C PRO A 62 8.77 -16.97 -18.74
N PHE A 63 7.93 -17.49 -17.84
CA PHE A 63 7.65 -18.92 -17.76
C PHE A 63 6.98 -19.46 -19.04
N ALA A 64 6.01 -18.71 -19.58
CA ALA A 64 5.36 -19.06 -20.84
C ALA A 64 6.34 -19.03 -22.04
N VAL A 65 7.28 -18.08 -22.06
CA VAL A 65 8.34 -18.02 -23.09
C VAL A 65 9.20 -19.29 -23.04
N VAL A 66 9.65 -19.69 -21.85
CA VAL A 66 10.47 -20.91 -21.68
C VAL A 66 9.70 -22.16 -22.09
N LEU A 67 8.43 -22.28 -21.71
CA LEU A 67 7.59 -23.40 -22.15
C LEU A 67 7.41 -23.45 -23.67
N ALA A 68 7.17 -22.32 -24.33
CA ALA A 68 7.02 -22.27 -25.78
C ALA A 68 8.29 -22.75 -26.52
N VAL A 69 9.47 -22.42 -25.97
CA VAL A 69 10.76 -22.93 -26.48
C VAL A 69 10.90 -24.43 -26.25
N LEU A 70 10.52 -24.94 -25.06
CA LEU A 70 10.59 -26.37 -24.73
C LEU A 70 9.67 -27.24 -25.61
N PHE A 71 8.51 -26.72 -26.02
CA PHE A 71 7.60 -27.40 -26.94
C PHE A 71 7.97 -27.20 -28.43
N GLY A 72 9.07 -26.50 -28.74
CA GLY A 72 9.54 -26.31 -30.12
C GLY A 72 8.72 -25.32 -30.95
N LEU A 73 7.91 -24.45 -30.34
CA LEU A 73 7.19 -23.39 -31.04
C LEU A 73 8.12 -22.18 -31.28
N GLU A 74 9.11 -22.32 -32.15
CA GLU A 74 10.11 -21.29 -32.46
C GLU A 74 9.49 -19.98 -32.98
N GLN A 75 8.36 -20.05 -33.68
CA GLN A 75 7.67 -18.86 -34.16
C GLN A 75 6.93 -18.12 -33.02
N ALA A 76 6.39 -18.85 -32.04
CA ALA A 76 5.74 -18.25 -30.88
C ALA A 76 6.76 -17.61 -29.93
N SER A 77 7.91 -18.26 -29.69
CA SER A 77 8.98 -17.70 -28.85
C SER A 77 9.59 -16.43 -29.45
N LYS A 78 9.75 -16.38 -30.79
CA LYS A 78 10.26 -15.19 -31.48
C LYS A 78 9.27 -14.02 -31.40
N ILE A 79 7.98 -14.25 -31.65
CA ILE A 79 6.93 -13.23 -31.51
C ILE A 79 6.84 -12.75 -30.06
N LEU A 80 6.86 -13.66 -29.08
CA LEU A 80 6.86 -13.27 -27.68
C LEU A 80 8.09 -12.42 -27.35
N GLY A 81 9.29 -12.84 -27.76
CA GLY A 81 10.54 -12.10 -27.53
C GLY A 81 10.54 -10.70 -28.14
N ASP A 82 10.05 -10.55 -29.37
CA ASP A 82 9.99 -9.26 -30.07
C ASP A 82 9.00 -8.28 -29.40
N MET A 83 7.97 -8.78 -28.71
CA MET A 83 7.03 -7.95 -27.96
C MET A 83 7.44 -7.66 -26.51
N ALA A 84 8.56 -8.23 -26.03
CA ALA A 84 8.97 -8.09 -24.64
C ALA A 84 9.17 -6.63 -24.24
N ALA A 85 9.84 -5.84 -25.08
CA ALA A 85 10.08 -4.42 -24.83
C ALA A 85 8.76 -3.63 -24.66
N THR A 86 7.78 -3.85 -25.54
CA THR A 86 6.47 -3.21 -25.48
C THR A 86 5.69 -3.63 -24.23
N TYR A 87 5.79 -4.90 -23.84
CA TYR A 87 5.14 -5.41 -22.63
C TYR A 87 5.74 -4.77 -21.37
N PHE A 88 7.07 -4.73 -21.23
CA PHE A 88 7.72 -4.12 -20.07
C PHE A 88 7.42 -2.62 -19.95
N VAL A 89 7.45 -1.88 -21.06
CA VAL A 89 7.14 -0.45 -21.08
C VAL A 89 5.67 -0.21 -20.70
N ALA A 90 4.73 -1.00 -21.22
CA ALA A 90 3.31 -0.88 -20.89
C ALA A 90 3.05 -1.18 -19.40
N VAL A 91 3.63 -2.26 -18.86
CA VAL A 91 3.49 -2.61 -17.44
C VAL A 91 4.09 -1.54 -16.54
N ALA A 92 5.30 -1.05 -16.86
CA ALA A 92 5.93 0.03 -16.12
C ALA A 92 5.08 1.32 -16.14
N GLY A 93 4.45 1.63 -17.28
CA GLY A 93 3.52 2.77 -17.41
C GLY A 93 2.30 2.65 -16.49
N ILE A 94 1.68 1.47 -16.43
CA ILE A 94 0.54 1.21 -15.54
C ILE A 94 0.95 1.36 -14.07
N VAL A 95 2.10 0.77 -13.70
CA VAL A 95 2.65 0.85 -12.34
C VAL A 95 2.95 2.30 -11.97
N ALA A 96 3.60 3.06 -12.86
CA ALA A 96 3.92 4.47 -12.64
C ALA A 96 2.64 5.33 -12.50
N ALA A 97 1.62 5.09 -13.32
CA ALA A 97 0.34 5.78 -13.21
C ALA A 97 -0.35 5.49 -11.87
N PHE A 98 -0.36 4.23 -11.43
CA PHE A 98 -0.99 3.83 -10.18
C PHE A 98 -0.27 4.41 -8.95
N PHE A 99 1.05 4.28 -8.87
CA PHE A 99 1.83 4.86 -7.77
C PHE A 99 1.86 6.40 -7.82
N GLY A 100 1.89 6.99 -9.02
CA GLY A 100 1.79 8.43 -9.21
C GLY A 100 0.45 8.99 -8.72
N ALA A 101 -0.66 8.32 -9.03
CA ALA A 101 -1.98 8.69 -8.54
C ALA A 101 -2.08 8.60 -7.00
N GLN A 102 -1.56 7.52 -6.39
CA GLN A 102 -1.52 7.39 -4.93
C GLN A 102 -0.68 8.47 -4.26
N ALA A 103 0.49 8.78 -4.81
CA ALA A 103 1.36 9.84 -4.28
C ALA A 103 0.66 11.22 -4.35
N PHE A 104 -0.05 11.50 -5.45
CA PHE A 104 -0.84 12.73 -5.58
C PHE A 104 -2.00 12.80 -4.58
N GLN A 105 -2.68 11.68 -4.33
CA GLN A 105 -3.76 11.62 -3.34
C GLN A 105 -3.27 11.82 -1.90
N LYS A 106 -2.11 11.26 -1.55
CA LYS A 106 -1.52 11.39 -0.20
C LYS A 106 -0.91 12.77 0.07
N GLY A 107 -0.55 13.50 -0.98
CA GLY A 107 -0.02 14.88 -0.89
C GLY A 107 -1.10 15.96 -0.79
N LYS A 108 -2.39 15.58 -0.88
CA LYS A 108 -3.55 16.43 -0.57
C LYS A 108 -4.01 16.18 0.86
#